data_AF-A0A850W7G4-F1
#
_entry.id   AF-A0A850W7G4-F1
#
_cell.length_a   1.000
_cell.length_b   1.000
_cell.length_c   1.000
_cell.angle_alpha   90.00
_cell.angle_beta   90.00
_cell.angle_gamma   90.00
#
_symmetry.space_group_name_H-M   'P 1'
#
loop_
_entity.id
_entity.type
_entity.pdbx_description
1 polymer ?
#
loop_
_entity_poly.entity_id
_entity_poly.type
_entity_poly.pdbx_seq_one_letter_code
_entity_poly.pdbx_strand_id
1 'polypeptide(L)' 'HAREKETHSATGDGPPPTMLGGTHTCGQCGKTFTKKGNLANHQRAHAEGRGYRCGACGKGFTKRGELTKHERTHTGE' A
#
# COMPACT_ATOMS: atom_id res chain seq x y z
N HIS A 1 -27.65 -18.22 20.25
CA HIS A 1 -28.12 -16.87 19.94
C HIS A 1 -26.92 -16.06 19.45
N ALA A 2 -27.02 -15.54 18.23
CA ALA A 2 -26.16 -14.59 17.49
C ALA A 2 -24.62 -14.61 17.67
N ARG A 3 -23.95 -14.92 16.55
CA ARG A 3 -22.53 -14.68 16.25
C ARG A 3 -22.40 -13.24 15.79
N GLU A 4 -21.85 -12.37 16.63
CA GLU A 4 -21.44 -11.02 16.24
C GLU A 4 -20.23 -11.15 15.30
N LYS A 5 -20.47 -11.01 14.00
CA LYS A 5 -19.40 -10.95 13.00
C LYS A 5 -18.93 -9.50 12.99
N GLU A 6 -17.87 -9.20 13.72
CA GLU A 6 -17.21 -7.90 13.62
C GLU A 6 -16.52 -7.83 12.25
N THR A 7 -17.26 -7.34 11.25
CA THR A 7 -16.71 -6.95 9.96
C THR A 7 -15.93 -5.68 10.16
N HIS A 8 -14.65 -5.80 10.52
CA HIS A 8 -13.71 -4.69 10.38
C HIS A 8 -13.45 -4.48 8.88
N SER A 9 -14.38 -3.80 8.22
CA SER A 9 -14.13 -3.15 6.94
C SER A 9 -13.15 -2.02 7.21
N ALA A 10 -11.85 -2.34 7.17
CA ALA A 10 -10.78 -1.37 7.16
C ALA A 10 -10.73 -0.68 5.80
N THR A 11 -11.75 0.13 5.49
CA THR A 11 -11.64 1.19 4.51
C THR A 11 -10.89 2.32 5.19
N GLY A 12 -9.57 2.17 5.30
CA GLY A 12 -8.68 3.22 5.76
C GLY A 12 -8.53 4.30 4.69
N ASP A 13 -9.58 5.08 4.46
CA ASP A 13 -9.53 6.37 3.75
C ASP A 13 -9.62 7.49 4.79
N GLY A 14 -8.69 7.47 5.74
CA GLY A 14 -8.40 8.61 6.59
C GLY A 14 -7.11 9.25 6.07
N PRO A 15 -7.05 10.56 5.82
CA PRO A 15 -5.77 11.20 5.47
C PRO A 15 -4.77 10.90 6.61
N PRO A 16 -3.53 10.46 6.30
CA PRO A 16 -2.55 10.16 7.34
C PRO A 16 -2.31 11.42 8.19
N PRO A 17 -2.03 11.27 9.50
CA PRO A 17 -1.81 12.40 10.40
C PRO A 17 -0.74 13.30 9.80
N THR A 18 -1.13 14.54 9.49
CA THR A 18 -0.24 15.52 8.85
C THR A 18 0.73 16.02 9.91
N MET A 19 1.81 15.27 10.12
CA MET A 19 2.89 15.69 11.01
C MET A 19 3.52 16.96 10.41
N LEU A 20 3.46 18.05 11.18
CA LEU A 20 3.82 19.43 10.88
C LEU A 20 5.33 19.65 10.59
N GLY A 21 5.86 19.00 9.55
CA GLY A 21 7.27 19.12 9.19
C GLY A 21 7.55 18.87 7.71
N GLY A 22 7.25 19.85 6.85
CA GLY A 22 7.90 20.18 5.57
C GLY A 22 8.33 19.07 4.60
N THR A 23 7.82 17.85 4.71
CA THR A 23 8.25 16.71 3.92
C THR A 23 7.07 15.76 3.67
N HIS A 24 7.02 15.23 2.45
CA HIS A 24 5.94 14.40 1.94
C HIS A 24 6.43 12.96 1.81
N THR A 25 5.91 12.09 2.67
CA THR A 25 6.33 10.68 2.72
C THR A 25 5.43 9.80 1.88
N CYS A 26 6.01 8.87 1.14
CA CYS A 26 5.29 7.88 0.35
C CYS A 26 4.77 6.77 1.25
N GLY A 27 3.45 6.67 1.39
CA GLY A 27 2.80 5.58 2.14
C GLY A 27 3.04 4.17 1.57
N GLN A 28 3.55 4.03 0.34
CA GLN A 28 3.85 2.72 -0.26
C GLN A 28 5.26 2.18 0.01
N CYS A 29 6.24 3.06 0.26
CA CYS A 29 7.64 2.65 0.42
C CYS A 29 8.41 3.45 1.47
N GLY A 30 7.76 4.36 2.18
CA GLY A 30 8.37 5.20 3.21
C GLY A 30 9.34 6.27 2.70
N LYS A 31 9.49 6.43 1.37
CA LYS A 31 10.40 7.45 0.81
C LYS A 31 9.88 8.86 1.06
N THR A 32 10.75 9.72 1.56
CA THR A 32 10.43 11.11 1.90
C THR A 32 10.88 12.06 0.80
N PHE A 33 10.01 13.01 0.44
CA PHE A 33 10.26 14.02 -0.58
C PHE A 33 10.04 15.42 -0.03
N THR A 34 10.87 16.38 -0.39
CA THR A 34 10.71 17.79 0.01
C THR A 34 9.60 18.52 -0.74
N LYS A 35 9.17 18.01 -1.91
CA LYS A 35 8.13 18.63 -2.74
C LYS A 35 6.95 17.68 -2.98
N LYS A 36 5.73 18.17 -2.84
CA LYS A 36 4.49 17.42 -3.10
C LYS A 36 4.44 16.87 -4.54
N GLY A 37 4.90 17.66 -5.52
CA GLY A 37 4.95 17.24 -6.93
C GLY A 37 5.88 16.03 -7.17
N ASN A 38 7.01 15.99 -6.47
CA ASN A 38 7.94 14.86 -6.57
C ASN A 38 7.33 13.59 -5.97
N LEU A 39 6.64 13.72 -4.82
CA LEU A 39 5.88 12.60 -4.25
C LEU A 39 4.80 12.11 -5.22
N ALA A 40 4.04 13.01 -5.85
CA ALA A 40 2.97 12.64 -6.78
C ALA A 40 3.50 11.92 -8.04
N ASN A 41 4.63 12.38 -8.59
CA ASN A 41 5.30 11.66 -9.70
C ASN A 41 5.85 10.30 -9.24
N HIS A 42 6.43 10.25 -8.05
CA HIS A 42 6.90 9.00 -7.45
C HIS A 42 5.75 8.01 -7.20
N GLN A 43 4.58 8.47 -6.77
CA GLN A 43 3.39 7.66 -6.61
C GLN A 43 2.85 7.15 -7.95
N ARG A 44 2.93 7.95 -9.02
CA ARG A 44 2.65 7.48 -10.38
C ARG A 44 3.58 6.34 -10.78
N ALA A 45 4.88 6.44 -10.50
CA ALA A 45 5.81 5.33 -10.73
C ALA A 45 5.47 4.05 -9.93
N HIS A 46 4.78 4.14 -8.78
CA HIS A 46 4.24 2.95 -8.12
C HIS A 46 3.02 2.38 -8.86
N ALA A 47 2.14 3.23 -9.38
CA ALA A 47 0.98 2.82 -10.18
C ALA A 47 1.41 2.22 -11.54
N GLU A 48 2.42 2.80 -12.18
CA GLU A 48 2.95 2.39 -13.47
C GLU A 48 3.96 1.23 -13.34
N GLY A 49 4.66 1.13 -12.21
CA GLY A 49 5.67 0.11 -11.95
C GLY A 49 5.13 -1.18 -11.34
N ARG A 50 3.91 -1.20 -10.79
CA ARG A 50 3.37 -2.38 -10.09
C ARG A 50 1.91 -2.61 -10.46
N GLY A 51 1.68 -3.09 -11.67
CA GLY A 51 0.35 -3.56 -12.10
C GLY A 51 -0.21 -4.72 -11.25
N TYR A 52 0.63 -5.35 -10.41
CA TYR A 52 0.26 -6.52 -9.60
C TYR A 52 0.47 -6.22 -8.11
N ARG A 53 -0.62 -6.00 -7.37
CA ARG A 53 -0.60 -5.76 -5.92
C ARG A 53 -1.11 -6.99 -5.16
N CYS A 54 -0.44 -7.34 -4.08
CA CYS A 54 -0.89 -8.38 -3.16
C CYS A 54 -2.12 -7.91 -2.39
N GLY A 55 -3.20 -8.69 -2.47
CA GLY A 55 -4.44 -8.41 -1.73
C GLY A 55 -4.28 -8.57 -0.21
N ALA A 56 -3.35 -9.40 0.25
CA ALA A 56 -3.17 -9.68 1.68
C ALA A 56 -2.40 -8.58 2.43
N CYS A 57 -1.37 -7.98 1.81
CA CYS A 57 -0.50 -6.99 2.47
C CYS A 57 -0.28 -5.70 1.69
N GLY A 58 -0.91 -5.54 0.52
CA GLY A 58 -0.79 -4.33 -0.31
C GLY A 58 0.58 -4.14 -0.98
N LYS A 59 1.52 -5.08 -0.83
CA LYS A 59 2.83 -5.04 -1.48
C LYS A 59 2.67 -5.17 -3.00
N GLY A 60 3.28 -4.27 -3.75
CA GLY A 60 3.18 -4.31 -5.22
C GLY A 60 4.41 -4.92 -5.89
N PHE A 61 4.19 -5.49 -7.07
CA PHE A 61 5.14 -6.23 -7.88
C PHE A 61 5.05 -5.81 -9.35
N THR A 62 6.19 -5.75 -10.02
CA THR A 62 6.30 -5.41 -11.45
C THR A 62 5.83 -6.53 -12.37
N LYS A 63 5.85 -7.78 -11.88
CA LYS A 63 5.51 -8.99 -12.65
C LYS A 63 4.48 -9.82 -11.89
N ARG A 64 3.55 -10.42 -12.64
CA ARG A 64 2.53 -11.33 -12.09
C ARG A 64 3.14 -12.55 -11.38
N GLY A 65 4.21 -13.12 -11.93
CA GLY A 65 4.88 -14.28 -11.32
C GLY A 65 5.48 -13.99 -9.95
N GLU A 66 6.03 -12.79 -9.76
CA GLU A 66 6.56 -12.35 -8.46
C GLU A 66 5.45 -12.15 -7.44
N LEU A 67 4.30 -11.60 -7.88
CA LEU A 67 3.10 -11.51 -7.04
C LEU A 67 2.64 -12.92 -6.63
N THR A 68 2.46 -13.85 -7.58
CA THR A 68 1.97 -15.20 -7.28
C THR A 68 2.90 -15.97 -6.34
N LYS A 69 4.22 -15.85 -6.52
CA LYS A 69 5.20 -16.44 -5.59
C LYS A 69 5.07 -15.83 -4.20
N HIS A 70 4.90 -14.52 -4.12
CA HIS A 70 4.68 -13.83 -2.86
C HIS A 70 3.34 -14.20 -2.19
N GLU A 71 2.26 -14.40 -2.94
CA GLU A 71 0.97 -14.81 -2.39
C GLU A 71 1.06 -16.15 -1.65
N ARG A 72 1.89 -17.06 -2.15
CA ARG A 72 2.18 -18.34 -1.48
C ARG A 72 2.87 -18.20 -0.13
N THR A 73 3.53 -17.07 0.16
CA THR A 73 4.12 -16.84 1.49
C THR A 73 3.06 -16.45 2.53
N HIS A 74 1.89 -16.00 2.09
CA HIS A 74 0.76 -15.68 2.99
C HIS A 74 -0.09 -16.90 3.28
N THR A 75 -0.22 -17.80 2.31
CA THR A 75 -0.89 -19.10 2.49
C THR A 75 0.03 -20.12 3.16
N GLY A 76 0.99 -19.65 3.98
CA GLY A 76 1.75 -20.54 4.84
C GLY A 76 0.75 -21.34 5.65
N GLU A 77 0.79 -22.65 5.45
CA GLU A 77 0.02 -23.66 6.20
C GLU A 77 -0.02 -23.36 7.71
#